data_AF-A0ABD6F7L9-F1
#
_entry.id   AF-A0ABD6F7L9-F1
#
_cell.length_a   1.000
_cell.length_b   1.000
_cell.length_c   1.000
_cell.angle_alpha   90.00
_cell.angle_beta   90.00
_cell.angle_gamma   90.00
#
_symmetry.space_group_name_H-M   'P 1'
#
loop_
_entity.id
_entity.type
_entity.pdbx_description
1 polymer ?
#
loop_
_entity_poly.entity_id
_entity_poly.type
_entity_poly.pdbx_seq_one_letter_code
_entity_poly.pdbx_strand_id
1 'polypeptide(L)'
;NLFGGLVGGVPMCHGAGGLAGHVRFGARTGGAPVMFGIILLVLALFFSGSVDVLLRLFPTPVLGAILFLTGVQLALGSCDFSRDKGERFVTVAVTALALWNVGIAFLFGLLASACVRRGWIRL
;
A
#
# COMPACT_ATOMS: atom_id res chain seq x y z
N ASN A 1 -6.75 -0.26 13.32
CA ASN A 1 -6.24 -1.63 13.48
C ASN A 1 -6.76 -2.33 14.71
N LEU A 2 -6.55 -1.83 15.95
CA LEU A 2 -7.08 -2.52 17.15
C LEU A 2 -8.60 -2.68 17.11
N PHE A 3 -9.35 -1.58 17.02
CA PHE A 3 -10.81 -1.63 16.92
C PHE A 3 -11.28 -2.37 15.65
N GLY A 4 -10.70 -2.05 14.50
CA GLY A 4 -11.03 -2.68 13.22
C GLY A 4 -10.87 -4.21 13.24
N GLY A 5 -9.79 -4.74 13.82
CA GLY A 5 -9.58 -6.18 13.95
C GLY A 5 -10.58 -6.85 14.89
N LEU A 6 -10.98 -6.19 15.98
CA LEU A 6 -12.00 -6.70 16.91
C LEU A 6 -13.36 -6.89 16.24
N VAL A 7 -13.68 -6.08 15.24
CA VAL A 7 -14.95 -6.17 14.49
C VAL A 7 -14.80 -6.95 13.17
N GLY A 8 -13.73 -7.73 13.01
CA GLY A 8 -13.50 -8.59 11.83
C GLY A 8 -12.91 -7.89 10.60
N GLY A 9 -12.41 -6.65 10.76
CA GLY A 9 -11.72 -5.92 9.70
C GLY A 9 -10.30 -6.41 9.44
N VAL A 10 -9.86 -6.29 8.18
CA VAL A 10 -8.48 -6.58 7.77
C VAL A 10 -7.49 -5.53 8.27
N PRO A 11 -6.21 -5.88 8.50
CA PRO A 11 -5.19 -4.91 8.89
C PRO A 11 -4.99 -3.87 7.78
N MET A 12 -4.95 -2.59 8.15
CA MET A 12 -4.82 -1.48 7.22
C MET A 12 -3.66 -0.55 7.60
N CYS A 13 -3.12 0.12 6.58
CA CYS A 13 -2.11 1.17 6.68
C CYS A 13 -2.64 2.46 6.03
N HIS A 14 -1.80 3.50 5.93
CA HIS A 14 -2.25 4.84 5.54
C HIS A 14 -2.73 4.98 4.08
N GLY A 15 -2.50 3.99 3.20
CA GLY A 15 -3.00 4.03 1.82
C GLY A 15 -2.52 5.27 1.04
N ALA A 16 -1.20 5.46 0.94
CA ALA A 16 -0.58 6.70 0.45
C ALA A 16 -1.13 7.20 -0.90
N GLY A 17 -1.41 6.30 -1.85
CA GLY A 17 -1.98 6.68 -3.16
C GLY A 17 -3.39 7.29 -3.07
N GLY A 18 -4.25 6.75 -2.20
CA GLY A 18 -5.60 7.28 -1.98
C GLY A 18 -5.57 8.65 -1.31
N LEU A 19 -4.69 8.82 -0.31
CA LEU A 19 -4.52 10.12 0.35
C LEU A 19 -3.94 11.18 -0.58
N ALA A 20 -3.01 10.82 -1.46
CA ALA A 20 -2.53 11.71 -2.50
C ALA A 20 -3.66 12.21 -3.41
N GLY A 21 -4.62 11.33 -3.73
CA GLY A 21 -5.86 11.68 -4.44
C GLY A 21 -6.68 12.71 -3.67
N HIS A 22 -7.01 12.45 -2.41
CA HIS A 22 -7.76 13.41 -1.57
C HIS A 22 -7.08 14.78 -1.52
N VAL A 23 -5.75 14.82 -1.37
CA VAL A 23 -5.01 16.09 -1.36
C VAL A 23 -5.05 16.79 -2.72
N ARG A 24 -4.93 16.06 -3.84
CA ARG A 24 -5.09 16.65 -5.19
C ARG A 24 -6.49 17.21 -5.43
N PHE A 25 -7.53 16.60 -4.86
CA PHE A 25 -8.91 17.10 -4.91
C PHE A 25 -9.21 18.20 -3.87
N GLY A 26 -8.19 18.76 -3.21
CA GLY A 26 -8.35 19.93 -2.33
C GLY A 26 -8.53 19.61 -0.85
N ALA A 27 -8.51 18.34 -0.42
CA ALA A 27 -8.51 18.02 1.01
C ALA A 27 -7.21 18.50 1.67
N ARG A 28 -7.32 19.14 2.83
CA ARG A 28 -6.18 19.62 3.64
C ARG A 28 -6.25 19.16 5.10
N THR A 29 -7.32 18.47 5.47
CA THR A 29 -7.57 18.00 6.84
C THR A 29 -7.93 16.52 6.83
N GLY A 30 -7.80 15.87 7.99
CA GLY A 30 -8.25 14.48 8.19
C GLY A 30 -9.77 14.29 8.11
N GLY A 31 -10.56 15.35 7.93
CA GLY A 31 -12.02 15.26 7.79
C GLY A 31 -12.44 14.54 6.50
N ALA A 32 -11.69 14.68 5.41
CA ALA A 32 -12.01 14.04 4.13
C ALA A 32 -12.08 12.50 4.22
N PRO A 33 -11.07 11.78 4.74
CA PRO A 33 -11.17 10.33 4.90
C PRO A 33 -12.24 9.91 5.93
N VAL A 34 -12.50 10.72 6.97
CA VAL A 34 -13.57 10.44 7.95
C VAL A 34 -14.95 10.51 7.28
N MET A 35 -15.24 11.57 6.53
CA MET A 35 -16.50 11.72 5.80
C MET A 35 -16.70 10.60 4.78
N PHE A 36 -15.64 10.28 4.03
CA PHE A 36 -15.67 9.16 3.09
C PHE A 36 -15.99 7.83 3.78
N GLY A 37 -15.33 7.54 4.91
CA GLY A 37 -15.60 6.35 5.71
C GLY A 37 -17.04 6.29 6.25
N ILE A 38 -17.58 7.41 6.74
CA ILE A 38 -18.97 7.48 7.23
C ILE A 38 -19.95 7.18 6.09
N ILE A 39 -19.75 7.76 4.91
CA ILE A 39 -20.60 7.51 3.74
C ILE A 39 -20.56 6.02 3.38
N LEU A 40 -19.37 5.41 3.33
CA LEU A 40 -19.23 3.98 3.04
C LEU A 40 -19.93 3.10 4.09
N LEU A 41 -19.86 3.45 5.37
CA LEU A 41 -20.56 2.71 6.44
C LEU A 41 -22.08 2.81 6.28
N VAL A 42 -22.62 3.99 5.98
CA VAL A 42 -24.05 4.17 5.73
C VAL A 42 -24.49 3.35 4.52
N LEU A 43 -23.73 3.40 3.41
CA LEU A 43 -24.03 2.59 2.23
C LEU A 43 -23.98 1.09 2.54
N ALA A 44 -22.99 0.63 3.31
CA ALA A 44 -22.84 -0.78 3.66
C ALA A 44 -23.97 -1.28 4.58
N LEU A 45 -24.44 -0.46 5.53
CA LEU A 45 -25.48 -0.87 6.49
C LEU A 45 -26.89 -0.83 5.89
N PHE A 46 -27.19 0.16 5.05
CA PHE A 46 -28.57 0.39 4.56
C PHE A 46 -28.78 -0.02 3.09
N PHE A 47 -27.72 -0.10 2.28
CA PHE A 47 -27.80 -0.30 0.82
C PHE A 47 -26.89 -1.43 0.31
N SER A 48 -26.52 -2.40 1.16
CA SER A 48 -25.58 -3.47 0.82
C SER A 48 -25.92 -4.22 -0.46
N GLY A 49 -27.20 -4.59 -0.67
CA GLY A 49 -27.66 -5.29 -1.87
C GLY A 49 -27.47 -4.48 -3.15
N SER A 50 -27.79 -3.18 -3.13
CA SER A 50 -27.60 -2.30 -4.29
C SER A 50 -26.13 -2.05 -4.59
N VAL A 51 -25.29 -1.95 -3.53
CA VAL A 51 -23.85 -1.77 -3.66
C VAL A 51 -23.19 -3.02 -4.27
N ASP A 52 -23.59 -4.23 -3.87
CA ASP A 52 -23.07 -5.48 -4.46
C ASP A 52 -23.35 -5.54 -5.97
N VAL A 53 -24.57 -5.20 -6.40
CA VAL A 53 -24.91 -5.13 -7.83
C VAL A 53 -24.04 -4.11 -8.56
N LEU A 54 -23.87 -2.91 -8.00
CA LEU A 54 -23.04 -1.86 -8.59
C LEU A 54 -21.57 -2.27 -8.70
N LEU A 55 -21.03 -2.95 -7.68
CA LEU A 55 -19.65 -3.45 -7.68
C LEU A 55 -19.44 -4.57 -8.70
N ARG A 56 -20.44 -5.42 -8.93
CA ARG A 56 -20.40 -6.47 -9.97
C ARG A 56 -20.47 -5.90 -11.39
N LEU A 57 -21.10 -4.74 -11.58
CA LEU A 57 -21.09 -4.02 -12.85
C LEU A 57 -19.70 -3.46 -13.19
N PHE A 58 -18.81 -3.34 -12.20
CA PHE A 58 -17.50 -2.76 -12.41
C PHE A 58 -16.59 -3.70 -13.23
N PRO A 59 -16.16 -3.30 -14.44
CA PRO A 59 -15.40 -4.18 -15.30
C PRO A 59 -14.01 -4.46 -14.72
N THR A 60 -13.68 -5.74 -14.55
CA THR A 60 -12.37 -6.18 -14.02
C THR A 60 -11.16 -5.63 -14.80
N PRO A 61 -11.21 -5.41 -16.13
CA PRO A 61 -10.08 -4.79 -16.85
C PRO A 61 -9.78 -3.36 -16.41
N VAL A 62 -10.81 -2.57 -16.06
CA VAL A 62 -10.62 -1.18 -15.60
C VAL A 62 -9.97 -1.17 -14.22
N LEU A 63 -10.40 -2.07 -13.33
CA LEU A 63 -9.78 -2.23 -12.02
C LEU A 63 -8.29 -2.61 -12.16
N GLY A 64 -7.98 -3.56 -13.05
CA GLY A 64 -6.60 -3.95 -13.36
C GLY A 64 -5.77 -2.78 -13.89
N ALA A 65 -6.32 -1.97 -14.80
CA ALA A 65 -5.63 -0.80 -15.35
C ALA A 65 -5.31 0.24 -14.26
N ILE A 66 -6.27 0.55 -13.37
CA ILE A 66 -6.06 1.51 -12.28
C ILE A 66 -5.01 0.99 -11.29
N LEU A 67 -5.07 -0.29 -10.92
CA LEU A 67 -4.09 -0.92 -10.02
C LEU A 67 -2.68 -0.95 -10.65
N PHE A 68 -2.59 -1.23 -11.95
CA PHE A 68 -1.33 -1.23 -12.67
C PHE A 68 -0.71 0.17 -12.71
N LEU A 69 -1.46 1.18 -13.13
CA LEU A 69 -0.97 2.55 -13.23
C LEU A 69 -0.57 3.13 -11.87
N THR A 70 -1.36 2.87 -10.82
CA THR A 70 -1.02 3.30 -9.46
C THR A 70 0.22 2.58 -8.92
N GLY A 71 0.37 1.28 -9.20
CA GLY A 71 1.57 0.51 -8.88
C GLY A 71 2.82 1.03 -9.59
N VAL A 72 2.73 1.31 -10.90
CA VAL A 72 3.82 1.91 -11.68
C VAL A 72 4.19 3.30 -11.14
N GLN A 73 3.19 4.15 -10.85
CA GLN A 73 3.44 5.47 -10.29
C GLN A 73 4.15 5.40 -8.93
N LEU A 74 3.79 4.43 -8.09
CA LEU A 74 4.44 4.23 -6.79
C LEU A 74 5.85 3.66 -6.94
N ALA A 75 6.05 2.72 -7.86
CA ALA A 75 7.37 2.16 -8.17
C ALA A 75 8.32 3.26 -8.67
N LEU A 76 7.91 4.07 -9.64
CA LEU A 76 8.69 5.18 -10.17
C LEU A 76 9.04 6.21 -9.09
N GLY A 77 8.10 6.52 -8.19
CA GLY A 77 8.36 7.41 -7.06
C GLY A 77 9.30 6.83 -6.01
N SER A 78 9.50 5.50 -5.98
CA SER A 78 10.38 4.81 -5.03
C SER A 78 11.77 4.49 -5.59
N CYS A 79 12.04 4.77 -6.87
CA CYS A 79 13.29 4.42 -7.57
C CYS A 79 14.52 5.28 -7.19
N ASP A 80 14.56 5.86 -5.99
CA ASP A 80 15.77 6.52 -5.49
C ASP A 80 16.71 5.49 -4.87
N PHE A 81 17.61 4.95 -5.68
CA PHE A 81 18.57 3.94 -5.24
C PHE A 81 19.78 4.60 -4.58
N SER A 82 20.17 4.08 -3.41
CA SER A 82 21.42 4.48 -2.77
C SER A 82 22.61 4.24 -3.71
N ARG A 83 23.59 5.17 -3.67
CA ARG A 83 24.85 5.03 -4.41
C ARG A 83 25.73 3.90 -3.86
N ASP A 84 25.50 3.49 -2.62
CA ASP A 84 26.20 2.38 -2.01
C ASP A 84 25.75 1.04 -2.62
N LYS A 85 26.72 0.22 -3.02
CA LYS A 85 26.47 -1.11 -3.63
C LYS A 85 25.77 -2.03 -2.64
N GLY A 86 26.13 -1.95 -1.35
CA GLY A 86 25.52 -2.75 -0.29
C GLY A 86 24.04 -2.43 -0.13
N GLU A 87 23.69 -1.16 0.05
CA GLU A 87 22.29 -0.74 0.17
C GLU A 87 21.48 -1.02 -1.10
N ARG A 88 22.05 -0.79 -2.29
CA ARG A 88 21.38 -1.10 -3.56
C ARG A 88 21.08 -2.60 -3.72
N PHE A 89 22.01 -3.47 -3.32
CA PHE A 89 21.78 -4.92 -3.32
C PHE A 89 20.63 -5.29 -2.37
N VAL A 90 20.61 -4.73 -1.16
CA VAL A 90 19.53 -4.98 -0.19
C VAL A 90 18.18 -4.54 -0.75
N THR A 91 18.09 -3.35 -1.35
CA THR A 91 16.83 -2.86 -1.95
C THR A 91 16.31 -3.81 -3.02
N VAL A 92 17.15 -4.19 -3.99
CA VAL A 92 16.74 -5.08 -5.10
C VAL A 92 16.35 -6.47 -4.59
N ALA A 93 17.12 -7.03 -3.65
CA ALA A 93 16.84 -8.34 -3.07
C ALA A 93 15.52 -8.36 -2.28
N VAL A 94 15.26 -7.32 -1.49
CA VAL A 94 13.99 -7.16 -0.77
C VAL A 94 12.82 -7.02 -1.73
N THR A 95 12.96 -6.22 -2.79
CA THR A 95 11.91 -6.08 -3.81
C THR A 95 11.60 -7.40 -4.49
N ALA A 96 12.62 -8.18 -4.87
CA ALA A 96 12.44 -9.49 -5.50
C ALA A 96 11.74 -10.49 -4.55
N LEU A 97 12.14 -10.55 -3.28
CA LEU A 97 11.50 -11.40 -2.28
C LEU A 97 10.06 -10.97 -1.97
N ALA A 98 9.77 -9.68 -2.02
CA ALA A 98 8.44 -9.14 -1.74
C ALA A 98 7.39 -9.58 -2.76
N LEU A 99 7.80 -9.96 -3.99
CA LEU A 99 6.90 -10.54 -5.00
C LEU A 99 6.32 -11.89 -4.56
N TRP A 100 7.04 -12.64 -3.72
CA TRP A 100 6.59 -13.92 -3.18
C TRP A 100 5.98 -13.78 -1.78
N ASN A 101 6.68 -13.07 -0.89
CA ASN A 101 6.22 -12.89 0.49
C ASN A 101 6.78 -11.61 1.12
N VAL A 102 5.89 -10.64 1.35
CA VAL A 102 6.25 -9.33 1.92
C VAL A 102 6.82 -9.46 3.35
N GLY A 103 6.34 -10.42 4.15
CA GLY A 103 6.81 -10.63 5.52
C GLY A 103 8.24 -11.16 5.57
N ILE A 104 8.56 -12.17 4.75
CA ILE A 104 9.92 -12.70 4.62
C ILE A 104 10.86 -11.62 4.05
N ALA A 105 10.40 -10.87 3.05
CA ALA A 105 11.16 -9.77 2.47
C ALA A 105 11.52 -8.69 3.50
N PHE A 106 10.59 -8.33 4.38
CA PHE A 106 10.85 -7.37 5.45
C PHE A 106 11.89 -7.87 6.46
N LEU A 107 11.74 -9.13 6.93
CA LEU A 107 12.71 -9.74 7.85
C LEU A 107 14.10 -9.84 7.22
N PHE A 108 14.18 -10.29 5.97
CA PHE A 108 15.43 -10.33 5.21
C PHE A 108 16.04 -8.94 5.06
N GLY A 109 15.25 -7.94 4.67
CA GLY A 109 15.71 -6.57 4.50
C GLY A 109 16.26 -5.95 5.79
N LEU A 110 15.61 -6.21 6.92
CA LEU A 110 16.06 -5.76 8.23
C LEU A 110 17.42 -6.38 8.60
N LEU A 111 17.57 -7.68 8.42
CA LEU A 111 18.81 -8.41 8.72
C LEU A 111 19.94 -8.00 7.77
N ALA A 112 19.67 -7.97 6.46
CA ALA A 112 20.66 -7.61 5.45
C ALA A 112 21.13 -6.15 5.62
N SER A 113 20.22 -5.22 5.90
CA SER A 113 20.55 -3.83 6.21
C SER A 113 21.43 -3.70 7.46
N ALA A 114 21.12 -4.46 8.52
CA ALA A 114 21.93 -4.49 9.73
C ALA A 114 23.34 -5.06 9.48
N CYS A 115 23.48 -6.12 8.67
CA CYS A 115 24.78 -6.71 8.32
C CYS A 115 25.65 -5.77 7.48
N VAL A 116 25.05 -5.07 6.52
CA VAL A 116 25.75 -4.07 5.69
C VAL A 116 26.23 -2.91 6.57
N ARG A 117 25.37 -2.37 7.45
CA ARG A 117 25.74 -1.27 8.36
C ARG A 117 26.81 -1.64 9.39
N ARG A 118 26.88 -2.91 9.81
CA ARG A 118 27.93 -3.43 10.70
C ARG A 118 29.24 -3.76 9.96
N GLY A 119 29.29 -3.60 8.64
CA GLY A 119 30.48 -3.87 7.83
C GLY A 119 30.82 -5.35 7.68
N TRP A 120 29.87 -6.25 8.00
CA TRP A 120 30.05 -7.70 7.91
C TRP A 120 30.03 -8.18 6.46
N ILE A 121 29.43 -7.39 5.57
CA ILE A 121 29.33 -7.67 4.15
C ILE A 121 29.93 -6.47 3.41
N ARG A 122 31.16 -6.63 2.91
CA ARG A 122 31.78 -5.66 1.98
C ARG A 122 31.47 -6.12 0.56
N LEU A 123 30.52 -5.45 -0.09
CA LEU A 123 30.14 -5.63 -1.50
C LEU A 123 30.69 -4.47 -2.37
#